data_AF-A0A845DRL5-F1
#
_entry.id   AF-A0A845DRL5-F1
#
_cell.length_a   1.000
_cell.length_b   1.000
_cell.length_c   1.000
_cell.angle_alpha   90.00
_cell.angle_beta   90.00
_cell.angle_gamma   90.00
#
_symmetry.space_group_name_H-M   'P 1'
#
loop_
_entity.id
_entity.type
_entity.pdbx_description
1 polymer ?
#
loop_
_entity_poly.entity_id
_entity_poly.type
_entity_poly.pdbx_seq_one_letter_code
_entity_poly.pdbx_strand_id
1 'polypeptide(L)'
;MSTNDPPQGFLTGLWHILGDHRKLMALSILSGLLFSATTLVPPLLVRRLILWITEGGGSTSGLLAMTAVLGIVYLLRGAGRYFYGRFSHVASYGVTTDLMARVYRHLQQLSHSFYNRQRTGALIVRSVNDIETLEDFIAHGVPELILATVIPITMWCVLFWIHPLLALLVVLPLPIG
;
A
#
# COMPACT_ATOMS: atom_id res chain seq x y z
N MET A 1 24.76 1.42 22.74
CA MET A 1 25.69 1.97 21.74
C MET A 1 26.06 0.79 20.83
N SER A 2 25.28 0.41 19.83
CA SER A 2 24.98 1.11 18.57
C SER A 2 23.67 0.57 17.99
N THR A 3 22.79 1.48 17.62
CA THR A 3 21.57 1.28 16.82
C THR A 3 21.87 1.59 15.36
N ASN A 4 21.09 1.00 14.43
CA ASN A 4 20.93 1.37 13.02
C ASN A 4 21.79 0.65 11.97
N ASP A 5 21.44 -0.60 11.69
CA ASP A 5 21.48 -1.13 10.32
C ASP A 5 20.12 -1.77 10.01
N PRO A 6 19.42 -1.39 8.92
CA PRO A 6 18.26 -2.16 8.47
C PRO A 6 18.75 -3.56 8.06
N PRO A 7 18.07 -4.64 8.48
CA PRO A 7 18.56 -6.00 8.26
C PRO A 7 18.62 -6.30 6.76
N GLN A 8 19.84 -6.45 6.24
CA GLN A 8 20.15 -6.71 4.83
C GLN A 8 19.55 -8.04 4.29
N GLY A 9 18.83 -8.81 5.12
CA GLY A 9 18.13 -10.05 4.80
C GLY A 9 16.59 -10.00 4.85
N PHE A 10 15.97 -8.89 5.25
CA PHE A 10 14.50 -8.83 5.39
C PHE A 10 13.80 -8.80 4.02
N LEU A 11 14.28 -7.95 3.11
CA LEU A 11 13.70 -7.81 1.77
C LEU A 11 13.91 -9.06 0.92
N THR A 12 15.10 -9.66 0.98
CA THR A 12 15.41 -10.94 0.30
C THR A 12 14.65 -12.12 0.90
N GLY A 13 14.46 -12.15 2.23
CA GLY A 13 13.63 -13.14 2.90
C GLY A 13 12.16 -13.03 2.52
N LEU A 14 11.62 -11.81 2.52
CA LEU A 14 10.25 -11.51 2.08
C LEU A 14 10.07 -11.87 0.60
N TRP A 15 11.05 -11.56 -0.25
CA TRP A 15 11.05 -11.91 -1.68
C TRP A 15 11.08 -13.43 -1.96
N HIS A 16 11.70 -14.21 -1.07
CA HIS A 16 11.71 -15.66 -1.15
C HIS A 16 10.39 -16.26 -0.65
N ILE A 17 9.81 -15.71 0.42
CA ILE A 17 8.50 -16.11 0.97
C ILE A 17 7.36 -15.81 -0.01
N LEU A 18 7.47 -14.72 -0.78
CA LEU A 18 6.48 -14.32 -1.78
C LEU A 18 6.45 -15.19 -3.05
N GLY A 19 7.45 -16.06 -3.25
CA GLY A 19 7.43 -17.22 -4.17
C GLY A 19 6.54 -17.08 -5.41
N ASP A 20 5.52 -17.96 -5.51
CA ASP A 20 4.60 -18.06 -6.65
C ASP A 20 3.52 -16.97 -6.71
N HIS A 21 3.36 -16.18 -5.64
CA HIS A 21 2.33 -15.13 -5.52
C HIS A 21 2.79 -13.76 -6.03
N ARG A 22 3.99 -13.69 -6.63
CA ARG A 22 4.58 -12.46 -7.22
C ARG A 22 3.67 -11.76 -8.22
N LYS A 23 2.88 -12.51 -9.00
CA LYS A 23 1.94 -11.93 -9.97
C LYS A 23 0.79 -11.18 -9.29
N LEU A 24 0.30 -11.69 -8.16
CA LEU A 24 -0.76 -11.04 -7.38
C LEU A 24 -0.21 -9.80 -6.66
N MET A 25 1.03 -9.84 -6.18
CA MET A 25 1.68 -8.66 -5.60
C MET A 25 2.01 -7.59 -6.65
N ALA A 26 2.47 -7.98 -7.85
CA ALA A 26 2.63 -7.03 -8.95
C ALA A 26 1.29 -6.40 -9.35
N LEU A 27 0.20 -7.17 -9.31
CA LEU A 27 -1.13 -6.69 -9.62
C LEU A 27 -1.71 -5.78 -8.51
N SER A 28 -1.40 -6.05 -7.24
CA SER A 28 -1.72 -5.14 -6.14
C SER A 28 -0.92 -3.84 -6.28
N ILE A 29 0.38 -3.90 -6.59
CA ILE A 29 1.21 -2.71 -6.83
C ILE A 29 0.68 -1.89 -8.01
N LEU A 30 0.33 -2.52 -9.13
CA LEU A 30 -0.29 -1.85 -10.29
C LEU A 30 -1.62 -1.17 -9.91
N SER A 31 -2.46 -1.87 -9.16
CA SER A 31 -3.73 -1.32 -8.67
C SER A 31 -3.52 -0.16 -7.69
N GLY A 32 -2.49 -0.27 -6.85
CA GLY A 32 -2.04 0.78 -5.93
C GLY A 32 -1.49 2.00 -6.66
N LEU A 33 -0.78 1.80 -7.78
CA LEU A 33 -0.32 2.87 -8.65
C LEU A 33 -1.52 3.62 -9.27
N LEU A 34 -2.54 2.87 -9.71
CA LEU A 34 -3.79 3.45 -10.21
C LEU A 34 -4.48 4.29 -9.13
N PHE A 35 -4.55 3.77 -7.90
CA PHE A 35 -5.09 4.50 -6.76
C PHE A 35 -4.26 5.77 -6.43
N SER A 36 -2.94 5.66 -6.48
CA SER A 36 -2.00 6.78 -6.25
C SER A 36 -2.17 7.88 -7.30
N ALA A 37 -2.33 7.50 -8.57
CA ALA A 37 -2.65 8.46 -9.64
C ALA A 37 -3.98 9.19 -9.34
N THR A 38 -4.90 8.53 -8.66
CA THR A 38 -6.18 9.14 -8.30
C THR A 38 -6.15 10.00 -7.04
N THR A 39 -5.06 9.97 -6.28
CA THR A 39 -4.86 10.91 -5.15
C THR A 39 -4.44 12.31 -5.63
N LEU A 40 -4.08 12.46 -6.91
CA LEU A 40 -3.87 13.74 -7.58
C LEU A 40 -5.18 14.46 -7.95
N VAL A 41 -6.33 13.78 -7.81
CA VAL A 41 -7.63 14.31 -8.26
C VAL A 41 -8.11 15.48 -7.41
N PRO A 42 -8.06 15.45 -6.06
CA PRO A 42 -8.44 16.60 -5.23
C PRO A 42 -7.68 17.91 -5.54
N PRO A 43 -6.33 17.93 -5.68
CA PRO A 43 -5.62 19.18 -5.98
C PRO A 43 -5.88 19.67 -7.42
N LEU A 44 -6.01 18.75 -8.39
CA LEU A 44 -6.36 19.12 -9.77
C LEU A 44 -7.79 19.69 -9.84
N LEU A 45 -8.72 19.13 -9.06
CA LEU A 45 -10.08 19.65 -8.87
C LEU A 45 -10.05 21.07 -8.36
N VAL A 46 -9.35 21.33 -7.25
CA VAL A 46 -9.26 22.66 -6.64
C VAL A 46 -8.67 23.66 -7.64
N ARG A 47 -7.57 23.31 -8.32
CA ARG A 47 -6.98 24.16 -9.37
C ARG A 47 -7.97 24.49 -10.47
N ARG A 48 -8.69 23.48 -10.97
CA ARG A 48 -9.65 23.65 -12.07
C ARG A 48 -10.87 24.48 -11.65
N LEU A 49 -11.30 24.35 -10.40
CA LEU A 49 -12.40 25.11 -9.80
C LEU A 49 -12.00 26.59 -9.63
N ILE A 50 -10.76 26.87 -9.20
CA ILE A 50 -10.20 28.22 -9.15
C ILE A 50 -10.14 28.84 -10.55
N LEU A 51 -9.59 28.12 -11.54
CA LEU A 51 -9.52 28.62 -12.93
C LEU A 51 -10.92 28.91 -13.49
N TRP A 52 -11.90 28.04 -13.24
CA TRP A 52 -13.27 28.23 -13.70
C TRP A 52 -13.98 29.43 -13.06
N ILE A 53 -13.71 29.70 -11.78
CA ILE A 53 -14.19 30.91 -11.08
C ILE A 53 -13.49 32.17 -11.62
N THR A 54 -12.19 32.08 -11.92
CA THR A 54 -11.35 33.23 -12.32
C THR A 54 -11.53 33.61 -13.78
N GLU A 55 -11.78 32.65 -14.68
CA GLU A 55 -11.95 32.86 -16.11
C GLU A 55 -13.37 33.36 -16.51
N GLY A 56 -14.28 33.53 -15.54
CA GLY A 56 -15.63 34.02 -15.81
C GLY A 56 -16.48 32.98 -16.54
N GLY A 57 -17.09 32.08 -15.76
CA GLY A 57 -17.80 30.89 -16.22
C GLY A 57 -18.65 31.07 -17.48
N GLY A 58 -18.40 30.23 -18.49
CA GLY A 58 -19.04 30.36 -19.79
C GLY A 58 -19.20 29.02 -20.51
N SER A 59 -19.99 28.10 -19.94
CA SER A 59 -20.81 27.12 -20.66
C SER A 59 -21.19 25.94 -19.75
N THR A 60 -22.49 25.65 -19.65
CA THR A 60 -23.03 24.46 -18.99
C THR A 60 -22.48 23.16 -19.59
N SER A 61 -22.10 23.15 -20.87
CA SER A 61 -21.50 21.99 -21.54
C SER A 61 -20.07 21.70 -21.07
N GLY A 62 -19.28 22.75 -20.79
CA GLY A 62 -17.92 22.61 -20.24
C GLY A 62 -17.95 22.06 -18.81
N LEU A 63 -18.93 22.50 -18.01
CA LEU A 63 -19.15 21.97 -16.66
C LEU A 63 -19.59 20.50 -16.67
N LEU A 64 -20.48 20.12 -17.59
CA LEU A 64 -20.93 18.73 -17.76
C LEU A 64 -19.79 17.80 -18.18
N ALA A 65 -18.97 18.21 -19.16
CA ALA A 65 -17.80 17.43 -19.58
C ALA A 65 -16.79 17.26 -18.43
N MET A 66 -16.55 18.32 -17.65
CA MET A 66 -15.63 18.27 -16.51
C MET A 66 -16.16 17.37 -15.40
N THR A 67 -17.46 17.46 -15.09
CA THR A 67 -18.13 16.59 -14.11
C THR A 67 -18.12 15.12 -14.56
N ALA A 68 -18.31 14.86 -15.85
CA ALA A 68 -18.24 13.50 -16.40
C ALA A 68 -16.84 12.90 -16.29
N VAL A 69 -15.80 13.67 -16.65
CA VAL A 69 -14.39 13.25 -16.48
C VAL A 69 -14.08 12.98 -15.01
N LEU A 70 -14.54 13.85 -14.10
CA LEU A 70 -14.38 13.63 -12.66
C LEU A 70 -15.09 12.36 -12.19
N GLY A 71 -16.31 12.12 -12.66
CA GLY A 71 -17.05 10.90 -12.35
C GLY A 71 -16.29 9.64 -12.76
N ILE A 72 -15.78 9.60 -14.00
CA ILE A 72 -14.96 8.48 -14.51
C ILE A 72 -13.71 8.29 -13.65
N VAL A 73 -13.03 9.37 -13.32
CA VAL A 73 -11.82 9.35 -12.50
C VAL A 73 -12.11 8.82 -11.09
N TYR A 74 -13.22 9.21 -10.46
CA TYR A 74 -13.63 8.67 -9.14
C TYR A 74 -14.05 7.20 -9.22
N LEU A 75 -14.69 6.77 -10.30
CA LEU A 75 -14.98 5.35 -10.52
C LEU A 75 -13.69 4.53 -10.65
N LEU A 76 -12.72 5.04 -11.41
CA LEU A 76 -11.41 4.43 -11.55
C LEU A 76 -10.66 4.40 -10.21
N ARG A 77 -10.81 5.43 -9.37
CA ARG A 77 -10.31 5.46 -7.98
C ARG A 77 -10.85 4.29 -7.17
N GLY A 78 -12.18 4.15 -7.19
CA GLY A 78 -12.89 3.13 -6.42
C GLY A 78 -12.47 1.74 -6.86
N ALA A 79 -12.42 1.52 -8.17
CA ALA A 79 -11.95 0.26 -8.76
C ALA A 79 -10.50 -0.03 -8.36
N GLY A 80 -9.58 0.92 -8.53
CA GLY A 80 -8.18 0.78 -8.15
C GLY A 80 -8.00 0.44 -6.68
N ARG A 81 -8.72 1.14 -5.79
CA ARG A 81 -8.71 0.85 -4.34
C ARG A 81 -9.26 -0.54 -4.02
N TYR A 82 -10.34 -0.94 -4.68
CA TYR A 82 -10.95 -2.25 -4.48
C TYR A 82 -10.01 -3.37 -4.92
N PHE A 83 -9.50 -3.32 -6.15
CA PHE A 83 -8.58 -4.33 -6.68
C PHE A 83 -7.28 -4.40 -5.89
N TYR A 84 -6.73 -3.25 -5.49
CA TYR A 84 -5.58 -3.18 -4.60
C TYR A 84 -5.80 -3.94 -3.30
N GLY A 85 -6.88 -3.65 -2.57
CA GLY A 85 -7.19 -4.34 -1.32
C GLY A 85 -7.42 -5.83 -1.53
N ARG A 86 -8.18 -6.20 -2.57
CA ARG A 86 -8.46 -7.60 -2.89
C ARG A 86 -7.20 -8.40 -3.19
N PHE A 87 -6.30 -7.89 -4.04
CA PHE A 87 -5.07 -8.61 -4.37
C PHE A 87 -4.10 -8.67 -3.21
N SER A 88 -4.05 -7.63 -2.37
CA SER A 88 -3.23 -7.64 -1.17
C SER A 88 -3.65 -8.73 -0.18
N HIS A 89 -4.95 -8.81 0.13
CA HIS A 89 -5.47 -9.86 1.02
C HIS A 89 -5.33 -11.26 0.42
N VAL A 90 -5.60 -11.44 -0.88
CA VAL A 90 -5.43 -12.74 -1.53
C VAL A 90 -3.96 -13.20 -1.49
N ALA A 91 -3.01 -12.29 -1.72
CA ALA A 91 -1.59 -12.61 -1.59
C ALA A 91 -1.21 -12.94 -0.15
N SER A 92 -1.73 -12.18 0.82
CA SER A 92 -1.46 -12.41 2.24
C SER A 92 -1.98 -13.77 2.71
N TYR A 93 -3.23 -14.12 2.38
CA TYR A 93 -3.78 -15.43 2.73
C TYR A 93 -2.99 -16.61 2.16
N GLY A 94 -2.47 -16.49 0.92
CA GLY A 94 -1.61 -17.52 0.32
C GLY A 94 -0.33 -17.73 1.12
N VAL A 95 0.35 -16.64 1.49
CA VAL A 95 1.58 -16.68 2.29
C VAL A 95 1.33 -17.25 3.70
N THR A 96 0.25 -16.82 4.35
CA THR A 96 -0.16 -17.30 5.68
C THR A 96 -0.44 -18.79 5.68
N THR A 97 -1.12 -19.30 4.65
CA THR A 97 -1.44 -20.72 4.51
C THR A 97 -0.18 -21.58 4.38
N ASP A 98 0.79 -21.13 3.58
CA ASP A 98 2.07 -21.81 3.42
C ASP A 98 2.91 -21.82 4.70
N LEU A 99 2.91 -20.71 5.45
CA LEU A 99 3.58 -20.59 6.74
C LEU A 99 2.99 -21.54 7.77
N MET A 100 1.66 -21.55 7.90
CA MET A 100 0.94 -22.51 8.75
C MET A 100 1.33 -23.95 8.40
N ALA A 101 1.28 -24.31 7.11
CA ALA A 101 1.62 -25.67 6.66
C ALA A 101 3.07 -26.07 6.99
N ARG A 102 4.02 -25.13 6.91
CA ARG A 102 5.43 -25.37 7.30
C ARG A 102 5.59 -25.57 8.80
N VAL A 103 4.94 -24.73 9.62
CA VAL A 103 4.97 -24.85 11.08
C VAL A 103 4.37 -26.18 11.52
N TYR A 104 3.20 -26.55 10.99
CA TYR A 104 2.58 -27.85 11.30
C TYR A 104 3.46 -29.04 10.93
N ARG A 105 4.08 -29.01 9.74
CA ARG A 105 4.97 -30.09 9.29
C ARG A 105 6.22 -30.22 10.16
N HIS A 106 6.80 -29.10 10.58
CA HIS A 106 7.96 -29.10 11.47
C HIS A 106 7.60 -29.65 12.86
N LEU A 107 6.43 -29.28 13.39
CA LEU A 107 5.92 -29.79 14.65
C LEU A 107 5.68 -31.31 14.61
N GLN A 108 5.12 -31.83 13.53
CA GLN A 108 4.88 -33.27 13.35
C GLN A 108 6.17 -34.11 13.29
N GLN A 109 7.30 -33.50 12.95
CA GLN A 109 8.60 -34.18 12.87
C GLN A 109 9.40 -34.15 14.19
N LEU A 110 8.91 -33.43 15.21
CA LEU A 110 9.57 -33.35 16.51
C LEU A 110 9.32 -34.62 17.35
N SER A 111 10.38 -35.10 18.01
CA SER A 111 10.33 -36.33 18.81
C SER A 111 9.45 -36.20 20.06
N HIS A 112 8.92 -37.33 20.56
CA HIS A 112 8.15 -37.43 21.81
C HIS A 112 8.84 -36.82 23.04
N SER A 113 10.17 -36.75 23.06
CA SER A 113 10.95 -36.11 24.13
C SER A 113 10.75 -34.59 24.17
N PHE A 114 10.57 -33.95 23.01
CA PHE A 114 10.33 -32.51 22.89
C PHE A 114 8.94 -32.13 23.41
N TYR A 115 7.93 -32.98 23.18
CA TYR A 115 6.58 -32.80 23.69
C TYR A 115 6.47 -32.87 25.22
N ASN A 116 7.42 -33.54 25.88
CA ASN A 116 7.38 -33.77 27.32
C ASN A 116 8.17 -32.73 28.15
N ARG A 117 8.96 -31.85 27.49
CA ARG A 117 9.97 -31.01 28.17
C ARG A 117 9.66 -29.50 28.19
N GLN A 118 8.79 -29.01 27.32
CA GLN A 118 8.27 -27.63 27.35
C GLN A 118 6.83 -27.59 26.84
N ARG A 119 6.05 -26.58 27.25
CA ARG A 119 4.65 -26.36 26.85
C ARG A 119 4.53 -26.24 25.32
N THR A 120 4.41 -27.35 24.60
CA THR A 120 4.28 -27.37 23.13
C THR A 120 3.12 -26.50 22.65
N GLY A 121 2.03 -26.44 23.42
CA GLY A 121 0.90 -25.55 23.16
C GLY A 121 1.28 -24.06 23.15
N ALA A 122 2.19 -23.62 24.02
CA ALA A 122 2.62 -22.22 24.04
C ALA A 122 3.47 -21.85 22.81
N LEU A 123 4.28 -22.78 22.29
CA LEU A 123 5.04 -22.58 21.05
C LEU A 123 4.12 -22.52 19.82
N ILE A 124 3.09 -23.37 19.78
CA ILE A 124 2.08 -23.35 18.72
C ILE A 124 1.32 -22.02 18.74
N VAL A 125 0.78 -21.63 19.90
CA VAL A 125 0.03 -20.38 20.05
C VAL A 125 0.89 -19.18 19.66
N ARG A 126 2.17 -19.16 20.05
CA ARG A 126 3.09 -18.09 19.66
C ARG A 126 3.34 -18.07 18.15
N SER A 127 3.58 -19.24 17.54
CA SER A 127 3.83 -19.33 16.09
C SER A 127 2.62 -18.89 15.28
N VAL A 128 1.40 -19.24 15.72
CA VAL A 128 0.16 -18.80 15.09
C VAL A 128 0.00 -17.28 15.18
N ASN A 129 0.24 -16.71 16.37
CA ASN A 129 0.13 -15.26 16.59
C ASN A 129 1.18 -14.47 15.78
N ASP A 130 2.40 -15.01 15.67
CA ASP A 130 3.45 -14.42 14.82
C ASP A 130 3.07 -14.47 13.33
N ILE A 131 2.40 -15.55 12.88
CA ILE A 131 1.89 -15.70 11.52
C ILE A 131 0.74 -14.71 11.24
N GLU A 132 -0.20 -14.54 12.17
CA GLU A 132 -1.27 -13.54 12.05
C GLU A 132 -0.72 -12.12 11.98
N THR A 133 0.31 -11.81 12.77
CA THR A 133 1.00 -10.52 12.70
C THR A 133 1.68 -10.31 11.34
N LEU A 134 2.28 -11.36 10.77
CA LEU A 134 2.85 -11.31 9.42
C LEU A 134 1.78 -11.16 8.33
N GLU A 135 0.64 -11.81 8.49
CA GLU A 135 -0.51 -11.70 7.59
C GLU A 135 -1.01 -10.26 7.49
N ASP A 136 -1.22 -9.62 8.64
CA ASP A 136 -1.65 -8.22 8.72
C ASP A 136 -0.59 -7.28 8.12
N PHE A 137 0.69 -7.53 8.43
CA PHE A 137 1.80 -6.76 7.85
C PHE A 137 1.90 -6.90 6.32
N ILE A 138 1.67 -8.07 5.76
CA ILE A 138 1.69 -8.29 4.30
C ILE A 138 0.43 -7.71 3.64
N ALA A 139 -0.74 -7.85 4.27
CA ALA A 139 -2.02 -7.40 3.74
C ALA A 139 -2.17 -5.87 3.77
N HIS A 140 -1.64 -5.21 4.81
CA HIS A 140 -1.82 -3.78 5.05
C HIS A 140 -0.49 -3.04 5.13
N GLY A 141 0.44 -3.51 5.96
CA GLY A 141 1.71 -2.82 6.23
C GLY A 141 2.53 -2.54 4.97
N VAL A 142 2.91 -3.57 4.21
CA VAL A 142 3.72 -3.44 2.99
C VAL A 142 3.04 -2.52 1.95
N PRO A 143 1.76 -2.75 1.59
CA PRO A 143 1.06 -1.89 0.64
C PRO A 143 0.94 -0.43 1.13
N GLU A 144 0.58 -0.20 2.39
CA GLU A 144 0.42 1.15 2.94
C GLU A 144 1.73 1.91 2.97
N LEU A 145 2.85 1.28 3.31
CA LEU A 145 4.17 1.89 3.26
C LEU A 145 4.56 2.32 1.84
N ILE A 146 4.24 1.51 0.84
CA ILE A 146 4.45 1.85 -0.57
C ILE A 146 3.60 3.06 -0.96
N LEU A 147 2.31 3.06 -0.64
CA LEU A 147 1.43 4.20 -0.94
C LEU A 147 1.86 5.47 -0.20
N ALA A 148 2.26 5.35 1.07
CA ALA A 148 2.74 6.46 1.89
C ALA A 148 4.01 7.11 1.34
N THR A 149 4.80 6.41 0.54
CA THR A 149 5.98 6.97 -0.16
C THR A 149 5.64 7.44 -1.58
N VAL A 150 4.90 6.65 -2.36
CA VAL A 150 4.59 6.97 -3.76
C VAL A 150 3.67 8.18 -3.89
N ILE A 151 2.64 8.30 -3.05
CA ILE A 151 1.67 9.40 -3.12
C ILE A 151 2.35 10.77 -2.94
N PRO A 152 3.12 11.03 -1.87
CA PRO A 152 3.77 12.33 -1.70
C PRO A 152 4.78 12.59 -2.82
N ILE A 153 5.61 11.63 -3.23
CA ILE A 153 6.57 11.84 -4.33
C ILE A 153 5.83 12.25 -5.61
N THR A 154 4.76 11.53 -5.96
CA THR A 154 3.95 11.83 -7.15
C THR A 154 3.31 13.22 -7.05
N MET A 155 2.75 13.56 -5.89
CA MET A 155 2.17 14.87 -5.62
C MET A 155 3.18 15.99 -5.81
N TRP A 156 4.38 15.83 -5.28
CA TRP A 156 5.47 16.79 -5.40
C TRP A 156 5.90 16.98 -6.85
N CYS A 157 6.09 15.90 -7.61
CA CYS A 157 6.42 15.97 -9.03
C CYS A 157 5.38 16.76 -9.83
N VAL A 158 4.09 16.51 -9.58
CA VAL A 158 2.99 17.22 -10.26
C VAL A 158 2.94 18.69 -9.86
N LEU A 159 3.13 19.01 -8.57
CA LEU A 159 3.12 20.38 -8.06
C LEU A 159 4.26 21.20 -8.68
N PHE A 160 5.47 20.64 -8.75
CA PHE A 160 6.63 21.26 -9.39
C PHE A 160 6.42 21.47 -10.89
N TRP A 161 5.77 20.54 -11.59
CA TRP A 161 5.47 20.67 -13.02
C TRP A 161 4.49 21.82 -13.30
N ILE A 162 3.46 21.98 -12.46
CA ILE A 162 2.41 22.98 -12.69
C ILE A 162 2.88 24.39 -12.33
N HIS A 163 3.43 24.58 -11.12
CA HIS A 163 3.91 25.88 -10.66
C HIS A 163 5.04 25.70 -9.64
N PRO A 164 6.32 25.82 -10.06
CA PRO A 164 7.46 25.63 -9.16
C PRO A 164 7.48 26.63 -7.99
N LEU A 165 6.87 27.81 -8.16
CA LEU A 165 6.80 28.86 -7.13
C LEU A 165 5.75 28.54 -6.03
N LEU A 166 4.60 27.97 -6.40
CA LEU A 166 3.60 27.49 -5.43
C LEU A 166 4.09 26.24 -4.70
N ALA A 167 4.84 25.37 -5.37
CA ALA A 167 5.48 24.21 -4.74
C ALA A 167 6.42 24.64 -3.60
N LEU A 168 7.29 25.62 -3.84
CA LEU A 168 8.21 26.13 -2.82
C LEU A 168 7.46 26.71 -1.60
N LEU A 169 6.35 27.42 -1.83
CA LEU A 169 5.51 28.00 -0.77
C LEU A 169 4.81 26.96 0.10
N VAL A 170 4.35 25.85 -0.48
CA VAL A 170 3.69 24.75 0.27
C VAL A 170 4.70 23.90 1.05
N VAL A 171 5.94 23.85 0.59
CA VAL A 171 7.03 23.09 1.23
C VAL A 171 7.64 23.85 2.41
N LEU A 172 7.62 25.18 2.37
CA LEU A 172 8.16 26.05 3.42
C LEU A 172 7.58 25.78 4.84
N PRO A 173 6.28 25.49 5.04
CA PRO A 173 5.72 25.18 6.36
C PRO A 173 5.92 23.72 6.82
N LEU A 174 6.22 22.76 5.93
CA LEU A 174 6.41 21.35 6.29
C LEU A 174 7.50 21.08 7.35
N PRO A 175 8.65 21.77 7.36
CA PRO A 175 9.66 21.56 8.41
C PRO A 175 9.33 22.25 9.75
N ILE A 176 8.25 23.05 9.82
CA ILE A 176 7.89 23.86 11.00
C ILE A 176 6.75 23.20 11.81
N GLY A 177 6.09 22.18 11.26
CA GLY A 177 4.98 21.45 11.88
C GLY A 177 5.38 20.16 12.59
#